data_AF-A0A841TKU9-F1
#
_entry.id   AF-A0A841TKU9-F1
#
_cell.length_a   1.000
_cell.length_b   1.000
_cell.length_c   1.000
_cell.angle_alpha   90.00
_cell.angle_beta   90.00
_cell.angle_gamma   90.00
#
_symmetry.space_group_name_H-M   'P 1'
#
loop_
_entity.id
_entity.type
_entity.pdbx_description
1 polymer ?
#
loop_
_entity_poly.entity_id
_entity_poly.type
_entity_poly.pdbx_seq_one_letter_code
_entity_poly.pdbx_strand_id
1 'polypeptide(L)'
;MVRAVVYAARTGQGWEARYSVAWEVDTAYWDGKAAELIRLREPLPLGLAEAVCGRLKEAIRAGGGGWTAERLAGELRRTAELAWGLAEKSETPGQRVRYSAVQPKLHWEVEEHRFGERMVPVSAKREVQGPSCCQRDKPAEAEPLEQAARLAADCMRGRSLLREEAAAMLAEAAPALASGAAALRALQLAALRCGVRLAAAIAPAGAAMAPIGAEAAD
;
A
#
# COMPACT_ATOMS: atom_id res chain seq x y z
N MET A 1 -4.46 -5.46 11.71
CA MET A 1 -5.35 -5.00 10.62
C MET A 1 -4.47 -4.61 9.44
N VAL A 2 -4.70 -5.17 8.25
CA VAL A 2 -3.91 -4.86 7.05
C VAL A 2 -4.26 -3.45 6.59
N ARG A 3 -3.24 -2.65 6.28
CA ARG A 3 -3.39 -1.30 5.73
C ARG A 3 -2.86 -1.24 4.31
N ALA A 4 -3.39 -0.32 3.52
CA ALA A 4 -2.96 -0.08 2.15
C ALA A 4 -2.99 1.42 1.85
N VAL A 5 -2.05 1.88 1.02
CA VAL A 5 -2.11 3.24 0.45
C VAL A 5 -2.86 3.17 -0.87
N VAL A 6 -3.77 4.11 -1.07
CA VAL A 6 -4.45 4.32 -2.35
C VAL A 6 -3.71 5.38 -3.13
N TYR A 7 -3.51 5.14 -4.42
CA TYR A 7 -2.87 6.07 -5.31
C TYR A 7 -3.43 5.96 -6.73
N ALA A 8 -3.11 6.95 -7.54
CA ALA A 8 -3.31 6.91 -8.97
C ALA A 8 -2.01 7.24 -9.69
N ALA A 9 -1.68 6.44 -10.70
CA ALA A 9 -0.47 6.57 -11.50
C ALA A 9 -0.82 6.96 -12.93
N ARG A 10 -0.09 7.92 -13.50
CA ARG A 10 -0.22 8.35 -14.90
C ARG A 10 0.66 7.49 -15.78
N THR A 11 0.05 6.56 -16.49
CA THR A 11 0.70 5.66 -17.45
C THR A 11 0.54 6.19 -18.88
N GLY A 12 1.16 5.53 -19.86
CA GLY A 12 0.96 5.83 -21.28
C GLY A 12 -0.49 5.68 -21.75
N GLN A 13 -1.34 4.96 -21.01
CA GLN A 13 -2.77 4.78 -21.31
C GLN A 13 -3.68 5.74 -20.53
N GLY A 14 -3.10 6.65 -19.73
CA GLY A 14 -3.83 7.57 -18.86
C GLY A 14 -3.69 7.22 -17.38
N TRP A 15 -4.59 7.77 -16.58
CA TRP A 15 -4.58 7.56 -15.13
C TRP A 15 -5.13 6.19 -14.74
N GLU A 16 -4.43 5.51 -13.86
CA GLU A 16 -4.86 4.24 -13.28
C GLU A 16 -4.83 4.32 -11.75
N ALA A 17 -5.97 4.08 -11.11
CA ALA A 17 -6.07 4.00 -9.66
C ALA A 17 -5.74 2.60 -9.15
N ARG A 18 -4.92 2.51 -8.10
CA ARG A 18 -4.54 1.27 -7.43
C ARG A 18 -4.44 1.47 -5.91
N TYR A 19 -4.35 0.36 -5.19
CA TYR A 19 -3.93 0.35 -3.80
C TYR A 19 -2.81 -0.66 -3.59
N SER A 20 -1.95 -0.42 -2.60
CA SER A 20 -0.83 -1.29 -2.28
C SER A 20 -0.69 -1.44 -0.78
N VAL A 21 -0.52 -2.69 -0.33
CA VAL A 21 -0.09 -3.03 1.04
C VAL A 21 1.43 -2.97 1.21
N ALA A 22 2.17 -2.78 0.11
CA ALA A 22 3.61 -2.69 0.03
C ALA A 22 4.04 -1.29 -0.44
N TRP A 23 3.36 -0.25 0.06
CA TRP A 23 3.51 1.12 -0.47
C TRP A 23 4.91 1.72 -0.29
N GLU A 24 5.74 1.12 0.55
CA GLU A 24 7.14 1.49 0.75
C GLU A 24 8.00 1.25 -0.50
N VAL A 25 7.61 0.32 -1.37
CA VAL A 25 8.32 0.02 -2.63
C VAL A 25 7.60 0.53 -3.87
N ASP A 26 6.43 1.16 -3.72
CA ASP A 26 5.63 1.63 -4.86
C ASP A 26 6.40 2.63 -5.72
N THR A 27 7.19 3.52 -5.10
CA THR A 27 8.02 4.48 -5.85
C THR A 27 9.00 3.77 -6.77
N ALA A 28 9.73 2.77 -6.27
CA ALA A 28 10.66 1.99 -7.08
C ALA A 28 9.95 1.13 -8.13
N TYR A 29 8.74 0.65 -7.84
CA TYR A 29 7.95 -0.14 -8.79
C TYR A 29 7.50 0.69 -10.00
N TRP A 30 7.10 1.94 -9.76
CA TRP A 30 6.55 2.85 -10.76
C TRP A 30 7.59 3.65 -11.53
N ASP A 31 8.85 3.64 -11.07
CA ASP A 31 9.95 4.25 -11.78
C ASP A 31 10.07 3.67 -13.20
N GLY A 32 10.12 4.57 -14.20
CA GLY A 32 10.07 4.23 -15.62
C GLY A 32 8.74 3.68 -16.16
N LYS A 33 7.71 3.47 -15.33
CA LYS A 33 6.39 2.96 -15.75
C LYS A 33 5.28 4.01 -15.71
N ALA A 34 5.40 4.98 -14.80
CA ALA A 34 4.49 6.10 -14.69
C ALA A 34 5.24 7.41 -14.80
N ALA A 35 4.61 8.42 -15.39
CA ALA A 35 5.14 9.78 -15.43
C ALA A 35 4.86 10.53 -14.11
N GLU A 36 3.76 10.20 -13.45
CA GLU A 36 3.25 10.92 -12.28
C GLU A 36 2.49 9.95 -11.37
N LEU A 37 2.57 10.17 -10.06
CA LEU A 37 1.89 9.38 -9.05
C LEU A 37 1.27 10.30 -8.00
N ILE A 38 0.00 10.07 -7.69
CA ILE A 38 -0.78 10.84 -6.71
C ILE A 38 -1.28 9.88 -5.67
N ARG A 39 -0.88 10.03 -4.41
CA ARG A 39 -1.21 9.06 -3.36
C ARG A 39 -1.74 9.72 -2.11
N LEU A 40 -2.58 8.99 -1.37
CA LEU A 40 -2.87 9.32 0.02
C LEU A 40 -1.59 9.14 0.84
N ARG A 41 -1.24 10.13 1.65
CA ARG A 41 -0.08 10.06 2.53
C ARG A 41 -0.29 8.99 3.60
N GLU A 42 -1.48 8.96 4.19
CA GLU A 42 -1.82 8.00 5.22
C GLU A 42 -2.41 6.70 4.65
N PRO A 43 -1.96 5.53 5.15
CA PRO A 43 -2.52 4.26 4.73
C PRO A 43 -3.91 4.02 5.35
N LEU A 44 -4.85 3.54 4.55
CA LEU A 44 -6.21 3.21 4.96
C LEU A 44 -6.33 1.73 5.38
N PRO A 45 -7.31 1.35 6.22
CA PRO A 45 -7.72 -0.05 6.35
C PRO A 45 -8.04 -0.65 4.98
N LEU A 46 -7.66 -1.91 4.75
CA LEU A 46 -7.75 -2.54 3.42
C LEU A 46 -9.13 -2.40 2.76
N GLY A 47 -10.22 -2.70 3.48
CA GLY A 47 -11.58 -2.58 2.92
C GLY A 47 -11.97 -1.14 2.53
N LEU A 48 -11.46 -0.14 3.24
CA LEU A 48 -11.62 1.27 2.85
C LEU A 48 -10.76 1.61 1.63
N ALA A 49 -9.52 1.12 1.59
CA ALA A 49 -8.65 1.32 0.43
C ALA A 49 -9.25 0.73 -0.85
N GLU A 50 -9.88 -0.44 -0.76
CA GLU A 50 -10.61 -1.10 -1.84
C GLU A 50 -11.81 -0.29 -2.32
N ALA A 51 -12.65 0.17 -1.38
CA ALA A 51 -13.82 0.99 -1.69
C ALA A 51 -13.44 2.33 -2.36
N VAL A 52 -12.40 3.00 -1.83
CA VAL A 52 -11.90 4.26 -2.39
C VAL A 52 -11.32 4.04 -3.78
N CYS A 53 -10.49 3.01 -3.95
CA CYS A 53 -9.90 2.68 -5.24
C CYS A 53 -10.97 2.32 -6.28
N GLY A 54 -11.99 1.53 -5.91
CA GLY A 54 -13.11 1.18 -6.78
C GLY A 54 -13.85 2.41 -7.32
N ARG A 55 -14.24 3.32 -6.42
CA ARG A 55 -14.91 4.58 -6.81
C ARG A 55 -14.02 5.47 -7.66
N LEU A 56 -12.73 5.57 -7.34
CA LEU A 56 -11.80 6.37 -8.13
C LEU A 56 -11.62 5.81 -9.55
N LYS A 57 -11.59 4.48 -9.72
CA LYS A 57 -11.57 3.84 -11.06
C LYS A 57 -12.82 4.18 -11.87
N GLU A 58 -13.99 4.18 -11.24
CA GLU A 58 -15.25 4.55 -11.89
C GLU A 58 -15.25 6.01 -12.33
N ALA A 59 -14.82 6.92 -11.45
CA ALA A 59 -14.68 8.34 -11.76
C ALA A 59 -13.72 8.58 -12.94
N ILE A 60 -12.55 7.94 -12.91
CA ILE A 60 -11.57 8.02 -14.00
C ILE A 60 -12.19 7.58 -15.33
N ARG A 61 -12.87 6.43 -15.34
CA ARG A 61 -13.53 5.87 -16.52
C ARG A 61 -14.63 6.78 -17.06
N ALA A 62 -15.46 7.34 -16.17
CA ALA A 62 -16.55 8.25 -16.54
C ALA A 62 -16.04 9.59 -17.09
N GLY A 63 -14.87 10.06 -16.63
CA GLY A 63 -14.31 11.36 -17.00
C GLY A 63 -13.56 11.43 -18.35
N GLY A 64 -13.46 10.33 -19.10
CA GLY A 64 -13.03 10.36 -20.51
C GLY A 64 -11.60 10.85 -20.78
N GLY A 65 -10.68 10.75 -19.82
CA GLY A 65 -9.25 11.06 -20.01
C GLY A 65 -8.82 12.51 -19.73
N GLY A 66 -9.74 13.44 -19.46
CA GLY A 66 -9.46 14.85 -19.12
C GLY A 66 -9.00 15.09 -17.68
N TRP A 67 -8.37 14.11 -17.04
CA TRP A 67 -7.99 14.19 -15.63
C TRP A 67 -6.64 14.90 -15.46
N THR A 68 -6.67 16.01 -14.74
CA THR A 68 -5.46 16.68 -14.24
C THR A 68 -5.06 16.09 -12.89
N ALA A 69 -3.79 16.24 -12.53
CA ALA A 69 -3.28 15.83 -11.23
C ALA A 69 -4.07 16.46 -10.06
N GLU A 70 -4.36 17.75 -10.15
CA GLU A 70 -5.13 18.48 -9.13
C GLU A 70 -6.56 17.95 -8.98
N ARG A 71 -7.25 17.71 -10.11
CA ARG A 71 -8.61 17.15 -10.09
C ARG A 71 -8.61 15.75 -9.48
N LEU A 72 -7.61 14.95 -9.80
CA LEU A 72 -7.48 13.59 -9.27
C LEU A 72 -7.14 13.56 -7.78
N ALA A 73 -6.28 14.47 -7.31
CA ALA A 73 -5.98 14.65 -5.89
C ALA A 73 -7.24 15.07 -5.11
N GLY A 74 -8.03 16.00 -5.66
CA GLY A 74 -9.31 16.42 -5.08
C GLY A 74 -10.31 15.27 -5.01
N GLU A 75 -10.42 14.47 -6.08
CA GLU A 75 -11.33 13.31 -6.12
C GLU A 75 -10.88 12.20 -5.16
N LEU A 76 -9.58 11.92 -5.09
CA LEU A 76 -8.99 10.94 -4.16
C LEU A 76 -9.29 11.32 -2.71
N ARG A 77 -9.09 12.60 -2.34
CA ARG A 77 -9.43 13.12 -1.01
C ARG A 77 -10.92 12.99 -0.70
N ARG A 78 -11.78 13.50 -1.59
CA ARG A 78 -13.25 13.42 -1.45
C ARG A 78 -13.72 11.98 -1.27
N THR A 79 -13.19 11.07 -2.07
CA THR A 79 -13.59 9.66 -2.01
C THR A 79 -13.16 9.00 -0.70
N ALA A 80 -11.96 9.32 -0.20
CA ALA A 80 -11.50 8.84 1.10
C ALA A 80 -12.36 9.37 2.27
N GLU A 81 -12.73 10.64 2.25
CA GLU A 81 -13.62 11.25 3.25
C GLU A 81 -15.01 10.60 3.24
N LEU A 82 -15.59 10.39 2.06
CA LEU A 82 -16.90 9.73 1.92
C LEU A 82 -16.87 8.27 2.38
N ALA A 83 -15.83 7.52 2.02
CA ALA A 83 -15.70 6.12 2.43
C ALA A 83 -15.54 6.00 3.95
N TRP A 84 -14.75 6.88 4.55
CA TRP A 84 -14.58 6.96 6.00
C TRP A 84 -15.90 7.28 6.71
N GLY A 85 -16.61 8.34 6.28
CA GLY A 85 -17.87 8.74 6.90
C GLY A 85 -19.00 7.71 6.75
N LEU A 86 -18.98 6.89 5.71
CA LEU A 86 -19.92 5.76 5.57
C LEU A 86 -19.57 4.60 6.51
N ALA A 87 -18.27 4.33 6.72
CA ALA A 87 -17.83 3.30 7.65
C ALA A 87 -18.18 3.67 9.11
N GLU A 88 -18.01 4.93 9.51
CA GLU A 88 -18.41 5.41 10.84
C GLU A 88 -19.93 5.27 11.08
N LYS A 89 -20.75 5.57 10.08
CA LYS A 89 -22.22 5.47 10.19
C LYS A 89 -22.73 4.03 10.19
N SER A 90 -21.93 3.10 9.69
CA SER A 90 -22.29 1.68 9.56
C SER A 90 -21.82 0.86 10.77
N GLU A 91 -21.18 1.47 11.77
CA GLU A 91 -20.91 0.82 13.06
C GLU A 91 -22.24 0.51 13.76
N THR A 92 -22.70 -0.72 13.58
CA THR A 92 -23.82 -1.29 14.32
C THR A 92 -23.36 -1.53 15.76
N PRO A 93 -24.18 -1.21 16.79
CA PRO A 93 -23.84 -1.43 18.19
C PRO A 93 -23.72 -2.93 18.46
N GLY A 94 -22.50 -3.46 18.44
CA GLY A 94 -22.20 -4.88 18.66
C GLY A 94 -20.99 -5.37 17.87
N GLN A 95 -20.72 -4.79 16.70
CA GLN A 95 -19.57 -5.13 15.86
C GLN A 95 -18.56 -3.99 15.91
N ARG A 96 -17.90 -3.83 17.06
CA ARG A 96 -16.80 -2.88 17.26
C ARG A 96 -15.59 -3.29 16.41
N VAL A 97 -15.61 -3.00 15.11
CA VAL A 97 -14.39 -2.89 14.35
C VAL A 97 -13.72 -1.62 14.86
N ARG A 98 -12.79 -1.74 15.81
CA ARG A 98 -12.06 -0.60 16.37
C ARG A 98 -11.25 0.09 15.26
N TYR A 99 -11.87 1.04 14.55
CA TYR A 99 -11.18 2.03 13.74
C TYR A 99 -10.53 3.12 14.62
N SER A 100 -10.75 3.05 15.94
CA SER A 100 -10.38 4.03 16.97
C SER A 100 -8.88 4.36 17.12
N ALA A 101 -7.99 3.71 16.37
CA ALA A 101 -6.56 4.05 16.34
C ALA A 101 -6.22 5.07 15.25
N VAL A 102 -7.15 5.39 14.35
CA VAL A 102 -7.00 6.44 13.35
C VAL A 102 -7.89 7.59 13.82
N GLN A 103 -7.29 8.66 14.33
CA GLN A 103 -8.06 9.86 14.59
C GLN A 103 -8.71 10.33 13.29
N PRO A 104 -10.00 10.75 13.30
CA PRO A 104 -10.63 11.32 12.13
C PRO A 104 -9.86 12.58 11.75
N LYS A 105 -9.00 12.48 10.74
CA LYS A 105 -8.45 13.66 10.09
C LYS A 105 -9.55 14.19 9.21
N LEU A 106 -10.00 15.41 9.50
CA LEU A 106 -10.97 16.14 8.66
C LEU A 106 -10.46 16.35 7.22
N HIS A 107 -9.16 16.14 6.97
CA HIS A 107 -8.53 16.34 5.67
C HIS A 107 -7.48 15.25 5.42
N TRP A 108 -7.65 14.45 4.38
CA TRP A 108 -6.61 13.51 3.94
C TRP A 108 -5.53 14.25 3.15
N GLU A 109 -4.27 14.03 3.50
CA GLU A 109 -3.15 14.59 2.77
C GLU A 109 -2.86 13.77 1.51
N VAL A 110 -2.60 14.48 0.42
CA VAL A 110 -2.27 13.88 -0.88
C VAL A 110 -0.88 14.34 -1.27
N GLU A 111 -0.05 13.38 -1.65
CA GLU A 111 1.29 13.60 -2.17
C GLU A 111 1.30 13.40 -3.68
N GLU A 112 1.98 14.30 -4.39
CA GLU A 112 2.28 14.19 -5.81
C GLU A 112 3.76 13.85 -5.97
N HIS A 113 4.04 12.89 -6.84
CA HIS A 113 5.37 12.49 -7.21
C HIS A 113 5.47 12.46 -8.72
N ARG A 114 6.31 13.34 -9.27
CA ARG A 114 6.76 13.27 -10.66
C ARG A 114 8.09 12.55 -10.67
N PHE A 115 8.19 11.47 -11.44
CA PHE A 115 9.41 10.67 -11.46
C PHE A 115 10.57 11.50 -12.02
N GLY A 116 11.65 11.63 -11.23
CA GLY A 116 12.75 12.57 -11.48
C GLY A 116 12.74 13.81 -10.56
N GLU A 117 11.67 14.03 -9.81
CA GLU A 117 11.53 15.13 -8.83
C GLU A 117 11.31 14.57 -7.41
N ARG A 118 11.47 15.42 -6.37
CA ARG A 118 11.07 15.04 -5.01
C ARG A 118 9.55 14.99 -4.89
N MET A 119 9.06 14.06 -4.08
CA MET A 119 7.65 14.00 -3.70
C MET A 119 7.27 15.23 -2.88
N VAL A 120 6.15 15.87 -3.24
CA VAL A 120 5.67 17.10 -2.59
C VAL A 120 4.20 16.97 -2.22
N PRO A 121 3.77 17.53 -1.08
CA PRO A 121 2.35 17.60 -0.75
C PRO A 121 1.62 18.49 -1.75
N VAL A 122 0.47 18.03 -2.27
CA VAL A 122 -0.33 18.77 -3.26
C VAL A 122 -0.79 20.13 -2.71
N SER A 123 -1.00 20.23 -1.39
CA SER A 123 -1.40 21.44 -0.69
C SER A 123 -0.32 22.56 -0.68
N ALA A 124 0.93 22.26 -1.03
CA ALA A 124 2.04 23.23 -0.99
C ALA A 124 2.27 23.99 -2.31
N LYS A 125 1.43 23.80 -3.34
CA LYS A 125 1.59 24.49 -4.64
C LYS A 125 1.21 25.98 -4.64
N ARG A 126 1.00 26.62 -3.49
CA ARG A 126 0.98 28.08 -3.34
C ARG A 126 2.09 28.52 -2.38
N GLU A 127 3.32 28.62 -2.87
CA GLU A 127 4.23 29.75 -2.62
C GLU A 127 5.64 29.48 -3.21
N VAL A 128 6.00 30.35 -4.15
CA VAL A 128 7.32 30.98 -4.37
C VAL A 128 8.52 30.11 -4.82
N GLN A 129 8.96 30.44 -6.04
CA GLN A 129 10.31 30.22 -6.58
C GLN A 129 11.42 30.71 -5.64
N GLY A 130 12.43 29.88 -5.42
CA GLY A 130 13.75 30.32 -4.98
C GLY A 130 14.79 29.23 -5.29
N PRO A 131 15.96 29.57 -5.84
CA PRO A 131 17.01 28.59 -6.09
C PRO A 131 17.76 28.32 -4.80
N SER A 132 17.80 27.07 -4.33
CA SER A 132 18.70 26.68 -3.25
C SER A 132 19.15 25.22 -3.39
N CYS A 133 20.25 25.07 -4.12
CA CYS A 133 21.50 24.48 -3.66
C CYS A 133 21.44 23.37 -2.59
N CYS A 134 22.03 22.20 -2.93
CA CYS A 134 22.52 21.13 -2.04
C CYS A 134 21.41 20.35 -1.28
N GLN A 135 21.26 19.03 -1.31
CA GLN A 135 22.24 17.95 -1.43
C GLN A 135 21.58 16.72 -2.09
N ARG A 136 22.37 16.02 -2.90
CA ARG A 136 22.12 14.67 -3.40
C ARG A 136 22.30 13.69 -2.24
N ASP A 137 21.23 13.06 -1.79
CA ASP A 137 21.36 11.75 -1.16
C ASP A 137 21.39 10.70 -2.27
N LYS A 138 22.51 9.97 -2.33
CA LYS A 138 22.81 8.96 -3.36
C LYS A 138 21.91 7.72 -3.22
N PRO A 139 21.72 6.95 -4.31
CA PRO A 139 20.91 5.73 -4.37
C PRO A 139 21.61 4.49 -3.74
N ALA A 140 22.20 4.63 -2.56
CA ALA A 140 22.98 3.54 -1.94
C ALA A 140 22.11 2.38 -1.42
N GLU A 141 20.81 2.59 -1.23
CA GLU A 141 19.88 1.55 -0.71
C GLU A 141 19.13 0.77 -1.80
N ALA A 142 19.11 1.26 -3.05
CA ALA A 142 18.35 0.63 -4.13
C ALA A 142 19.00 -0.67 -4.62
N GLU A 143 20.31 -0.65 -4.83
CA GLU A 143 21.10 -1.79 -5.31
C GLU A 143 21.09 -3.00 -4.36
N PRO A 144 21.29 -2.86 -3.04
CA PRO A 144 21.22 -4.00 -2.11
C PRO A 144 19.81 -4.59 -2.00
N LEU A 145 18.76 -3.76 -2.13
CA LEU A 145 17.37 -4.24 -2.10
C LEU A 145 17.00 -5.04 -3.35
N GLU A 146 17.51 -4.65 -4.53
CA GLU A 146 17.30 -5.40 -5.76
C GLU A 146 18.01 -6.76 -5.74
N GLN A 147 19.25 -6.80 -5.25
CA GLN A 147 20.00 -8.03 -5.13
C GLN A 147 19.34 -8.98 -4.13
N ALA A 148 18.84 -8.44 -3.02
CA ALA A 148 18.03 -9.15 -2.04
C ALA A 148 16.75 -9.75 -2.65
N ALA A 149 16.03 -8.99 -3.48
CA ALA A 149 14.81 -9.46 -4.13
C ALA A 149 15.08 -10.58 -5.16
N ARG A 150 16.23 -10.53 -5.86
CA ARG A 150 16.65 -11.63 -6.76
C ARG A 150 16.99 -12.89 -5.98
N LEU A 151 17.77 -12.77 -4.91
CA LEU A 151 18.07 -13.88 -4.01
C LEU A 151 16.79 -14.49 -3.43
N ALA A 152 15.84 -13.65 -3.00
CA ALA A 152 14.54 -14.11 -2.54
C ALA A 152 13.79 -14.92 -3.61
N ALA A 153 13.74 -14.42 -4.85
CA ALA A 153 13.12 -15.12 -5.97
C ALA A 153 13.79 -16.47 -6.29
N ASP A 154 15.12 -16.52 -6.24
CA ASP A 154 15.87 -17.75 -6.48
C ASP A 154 15.69 -18.79 -5.36
N CYS A 155 15.74 -18.37 -4.09
CA CYS A 155 15.53 -19.24 -2.93
C CYS A 155 14.11 -19.83 -2.88
N MET A 156 13.12 -19.10 -3.43
CA MET A 156 11.69 -19.43 -3.29
C MET A 156 11.07 -19.93 -4.60
N ARG A 157 11.87 -20.09 -5.66
CA ARG A 157 11.40 -20.59 -6.95
C ARG A 157 10.75 -21.97 -6.77
N GLY A 158 9.48 -22.07 -7.16
CA GLY A 158 8.72 -23.33 -7.09
C GLY A 158 8.22 -23.71 -5.70
N ARG A 159 8.35 -22.83 -4.69
CA ARG A 159 7.86 -23.07 -3.32
C ARG A 159 6.70 -22.13 -3.00
N SER A 160 5.70 -22.65 -2.30
CA SER A 160 4.63 -21.84 -1.68
C SER A 160 4.95 -21.71 -0.20
N LEU A 161 5.45 -20.55 0.22
CA LEU A 161 5.84 -20.30 1.60
C LEU A 161 4.93 -19.28 2.26
N LEU A 162 4.76 -19.41 3.57
CA LEU A 162 4.19 -18.35 4.38
C LEU A 162 5.18 -17.18 4.45
N ARG A 163 4.64 -15.99 4.72
CA ARG A 163 5.42 -14.75 4.75
C ARG A 163 6.57 -14.81 5.77
N GLU A 164 6.31 -15.41 6.92
CA GLU A 164 7.25 -15.56 8.03
C GLU A 164 8.35 -16.57 7.71
N GLU A 165 8.01 -17.68 7.05
CA GLU A 165 8.98 -18.69 6.59
C GLU A 165 9.89 -18.12 5.50
N ALA A 166 9.30 -17.40 4.54
CA ALA A 166 10.05 -16.73 3.48
C ALA A 166 11.00 -15.66 4.05
N ALA A 167 10.59 -14.96 5.11
CA ALA A 167 11.42 -13.97 5.79
C ALA A 167 12.59 -14.62 6.55
N ALA A 168 12.34 -15.73 7.26
CA ALA A 168 13.37 -16.48 7.97
C ALA A 168 14.42 -17.05 7.00
N MET A 169 13.98 -17.68 5.91
CA MET A 169 14.89 -18.19 4.88
C MET A 169 15.73 -17.10 4.22
N LEU A 170 15.15 -15.92 3.98
CA LEU A 170 15.88 -14.80 3.40
C LEU A 170 16.90 -14.20 4.39
N ALA A 171 16.58 -14.17 5.68
CA ALA A 171 17.49 -13.72 6.72
C ALA A 171 18.71 -14.66 6.88
N GLU A 172 18.53 -15.97 6.68
CA GLU A 172 19.63 -16.95 6.64
C GLU A 172 20.49 -16.79 5.38
N ALA A 173 19.86 -16.64 4.21
CA ALA A 173 20.58 -16.52 2.93
C ALA A 173 21.29 -15.18 2.76
N ALA A 174 20.80 -14.13 3.41
CA ALA A 174 21.35 -12.78 3.35
C ALA A 174 21.35 -12.12 4.75
N PRO A 175 22.36 -12.38 5.59
CA PRO A 175 22.45 -11.86 6.96
C PRO A 175 22.44 -10.33 7.04
N ALA A 176 22.87 -9.65 5.96
CA ALA A 176 22.79 -8.18 5.85
C ALA A 176 21.34 -7.64 5.89
N LEU A 177 20.34 -8.51 5.67
CA LEU A 177 18.91 -8.21 5.73
C LEU A 177 18.27 -8.72 7.02
N ALA A 178 19.05 -9.06 8.05
CA ALA A 178 18.55 -9.64 9.30
C ALA A 178 17.49 -8.77 10.01
N SER A 179 17.40 -7.48 9.68
CA SER A 179 16.22 -6.69 10.08
C SER A 179 14.98 -7.23 9.36
N GLY A 180 13.99 -7.71 10.12
CA GLY A 180 12.77 -8.27 9.55
C GLY A 180 12.05 -7.35 8.56
N ALA A 181 12.19 -6.03 8.72
CA ALA A 181 11.66 -5.05 7.78
C ALA A 181 12.36 -5.07 6.39
N ALA A 182 13.69 -5.20 6.34
CA ALA A 182 14.43 -5.26 5.07
C ALA A 182 14.15 -6.55 4.30
N ALA A 183 14.09 -7.70 5.00
CA ALA A 183 13.72 -8.98 4.41
C ALA A 183 12.29 -8.94 3.83
N LEU A 184 11.33 -8.33 4.54
CA LEU A 184 9.97 -8.18 4.06
C LEU A 184 9.86 -7.29 2.82
N ARG A 185 10.63 -6.19 2.74
CA ARG A 185 10.66 -5.32 1.55
C ARG A 185 11.22 -6.05 0.33
N ALA A 186 12.28 -6.83 0.50
CA ALA A 186 12.86 -7.65 -0.56
C ALA A 186 11.87 -8.73 -1.08
N LEU A 187 11.16 -9.39 -0.17
CA LEU A 187 10.10 -10.37 -0.50
C LEU A 187 8.94 -9.74 -1.29
N GLN A 188 8.49 -8.56 -0.86
CA GLN A 188 7.44 -7.82 -1.54
C GLN A 188 7.87 -7.38 -2.94
N LEU A 189 9.09 -6.89 -3.09
CA LEU A 189 9.65 -6.53 -4.40
C LEU A 189 9.77 -7.75 -5.32
N ALA A 190 10.17 -8.90 -4.78
CA ALA A 190 10.25 -10.15 -5.53
C ALA A 190 8.86 -10.67 -5.97
N ALA A 191 7.84 -10.54 -5.10
CA ALA A 191 6.45 -10.88 -5.43
C ALA A 191 5.87 -9.96 -6.51
N LEU A 192 6.12 -8.64 -6.44
CA LEU A 192 5.70 -7.68 -7.48
C LEU A 192 6.33 -7.95 -8.84
N ARG A 193 7.51 -8.57 -8.87
CA ARG A 193 8.23 -9.00 -10.08
C ARG A 193 7.83 -10.40 -10.56
N CYS A 194 6.79 -10.99 -9.97
CA CYS A 194 6.33 -12.36 -10.24
C CYS A 194 7.39 -13.44 -9.95
N GLY A 195 8.44 -13.11 -9.18
CA GLY A 195 9.50 -14.05 -8.81
C GLY A 195 9.11 -14.98 -7.65
N VAL A 196 8.10 -14.60 -6.86
CA VAL A 196 7.63 -15.35 -5.68
C VAL A 196 6.11 -15.27 -5.58
N ARG A 197 5.46 -16.35 -5.14
CA ARG A 197 4.07 -16.35 -4.69
C ARG A 197 4.03 -16.41 -3.16
N LEU A 198 3.68 -15.30 -2.53
CA LEU A 198 3.48 -15.25 -1.08
C LEU A 198 2.03 -15.66 -0.78
N ALA A 199 1.86 -16.73 -0.02
CA ALA A 199 0.56 -17.09 0.52
C ALA A 199 0.30 -16.25 1.78
N ALA A 200 -0.82 -15.53 1.82
CA ALA A 200 -1.29 -14.96 3.08
C ALA A 200 -1.80 -16.11 3.95
N ALA A 201 -1.41 -16.14 5.23
CA ALA A 201 -1.99 -17.05 6.20
C ALA A 201 -3.48 -16.70 6.37
N ILE A 202 -4.36 -17.41 5.66
CA ILE A 202 -5.79 -17.41 5.94
C ILE A 202 -6.00 -18.44 7.03
N ALA A 203 -6.21 -17.99 8.27
CA ALA A 203 -6.68 -18.87 9.31
C ALA A 203 -8.06 -19.43 8.89
N PRO A 204 -8.27 -20.76 8.83
CA PRO A 204 -9.58 -21.30 8.52
C PRO A 204 -10.57 -20.86 9.61
N ALA A 205 -11.74 -20.38 9.21
CA ALA A 205 -12.77 -19.78 10.07
C ALA A 205 -13.50 -20.79 10.99
N GLY A 206 -12.85 -21.87 11.43
CA GLY A 206 -13.50 -23.01 12.09
C GLY A 206 -12.85 -23.54 13.36
N ALA A 207 -11.88 -22.84 13.96
CA ALA A 207 -11.19 -23.31 15.17
C ALA A 207 -11.66 -22.64 16.46
N ALA A 208 -12.94 -22.23 16.54
CA ALA A 208 -13.56 -21.79 17.78
C ALA A 208 -14.88 -22.51 18.03
N MET A 209 -14.90 -23.25 19.15
CA MET A 209 -16.03 -23.89 19.84
C MET A 209 -16.49 -25.27 19.31
N ALA A 210 -15.80 -26.29 19.81
CA ALA A 210 -16.46 -27.56 20.11
C ALA A 210 -17.56 -27.33 21.19
N PRO A 211 -18.74 -27.96 21.08
CA PRO A 211 -19.77 -27.87 22.11
C PRO A 211 -19.30 -28.54 23.40
N ILE A 212 -19.36 -27.81 24.51
CA ILE A 212 -19.18 -28.34 25.85
C ILE A 212 -20.28 -29.35 26.10
N GLY A 213 -19.88 -30.55 26.53
CA GLY A 213 -20.73 -31.70 26.72
C GLY A 213 -21.92 -31.45 27.64
N ALA A 214 -23.03 -32.07 27.27
CA ALA A 214 -24.11 -32.38 28.18
C ALA A 214 -23.58 -33.35 29.24
N GLU A 215 -23.65 -32.96 30.51
CA GLU A 215 -23.62 -33.90 31.62
C GLU A 215 -24.81 -33.61 32.54
N ALA A 216 -25.59 -34.66 32.73
CA ALA A 216 -26.81 -34.72 33.51
C ALA A 216 -26.52 -34.52 35.00
N ALA A 217 -27.51 -33.97 35.71
CA ALA A 217 -27.64 -34.17 37.14
C ALA A 217 -29.13 -34.41 37.45
N ASP A 218 -29.36 -35.52 38.15
CA ASP A 218 -30.60 -35.98 38.81
C ASP A 218 -31.43 -34.87 39.48
#